data_AF-A0A8H3W670-F1
#
_entry.id   AF-A0A8H3W670-F1
#
_cell.length_a   1.000
_cell.length_b   1.000
_cell.length_c   1.000
_cell.angle_alpha   90.00
_cell.angle_beta   90.00
_cell.angle_gamma   90.00
#
_symmetry.space_group_name_H-M   'P 1'
#
loop_
_entity.id
_entity.type
_entity.pdbx_description
1 polymer ?
#
loop_
_entity_poly.entity_id
_entity_poly.type
_entity_poly.pdbx_seq_one_letter_code
_entity_poly.pdbx_strand_id
1 'polypeptide(L)'
;MRGGGHMPISNVSSIDTNGILISSVNMKTLAISEDKNTVSVGPGLRWTDVYTTLDGTGVTVLGGRGSPIGVSGLLLGGGVSSFSYEYGLASTNGNVKAYECVLADGAVVEATPTNEYAGLF
;
A
#
# COMPACT_ATOMS: atom_id res chain seq x y z
N MET A 1 -0.22 5.13 -13.20
CA MET A 1 -0.42 5.32 -11.75
C MET A 1 0.93 5.55 -11.08
N ARG A 2 1.03 6.46 -10.11
CA ARG A 2 2.24 6.68 -9.30
C ARG A 2 1.90 6.84 -7.82
N GLY A 3 2.37 5.88 -7.01
CA GLY A 3 2.49 6.02 -5.56
C GLY A 3 3.81 6.69 -5.18
N GLY A 4 4.73 5.95 -4.56
CA GLY A 4 6.05 6.48 -4.16
C GLY A 4 7.08 6.64 -5.30
N GLY A 5 6.84 6.06 -6.48
CA GLY A 5 7.70 6.21 -7.67
C GLY A 5 9.04 5.45 -7.62
N HIS A 6 9.12 4.37 -6.83
CA HIS A 6 10.39 3.67 -6.55
C HIS A 6 10.71 2.50 -7.51
N MET A 7 9.87 2.24 -8.52
CA MET A 7 10.14 1.17 -9.48
C MET A 7 11.27 1.61 -10.43
N PRO A 8 12.38 0.87 -10.55
CA PRO A 8 13.56 1.31 -11.32
C PRO A 8 13.40 1.14 -12.84
N ILE A 9 12.30 0.53 -13.29
CA ILE A 9 12.00 0.38 -14.71
C ILE A 9 11.52 1.73 -15.24
N SER A 10 12.15 2.21 -16.31
CA SER A 10 11.77 3.47 -16.96
C SER A 10 10.30 3.47 -17.38
N ASN A 11 9.65 4.63 -17.26
CA ASN A 11 8.29 4.90 -17.75
C ASN A 11 7.13 4.13 -17.10
N VAL A 12 7.37 3.36 -16.05
CA VAL A 12 6.28 2.61 -15.34
C VAL A 12 5.58 3.43 -14.24
N SER A 13 6.20 4.52 -13.80
CA SER A 13 5.64 5.43 -12.78
C SER A 13 5.64 6.90 -13.22
N SER A 14 5.85 7.13 -14.52
CA SER A 14 5.76 8.43 -15.19
C SER A 14 4.84 8.30 -16.40
N ILE A 15 4.66 9.40 -17.10
CA ILE A 15 4.06 9.43 -18.43
C ILE A 15 5.01 10.20 -19.34
N ASP A 16 5.06 9.82 -20.61
CA ASP A 16 5.77 10.60 -21.63
C ASP A 16 4.91 11.82 -22.02
N THR A 17 4.83 12.17 -23.30
CA THR A 17 4.08 13.35 -23.78
C THR A 17 2.58 13.15 -23.88
N ASN A 18 2.10 11.91 -23.98
CA ASN A 18 0.68 11.60 -24.18
C ASN A 18 0.14 10.76 -23.02
N GLY A 19 -0.92 11.23 -22.37
CA GLY A 19 -1.67 10.48 -21.37
C GLY A 19 -1.88 11.24 -20.06
N ILE A 20 -2.41 10.54 -19.07
CA ILE A 20 -2.69 11.09 -17.73
C ILE A 20 -1.91 10.30 -16.70
N LEU A 21 -1.06 10.99 -15.93
CA LEU A 21 -0.43 10.41 -14.76
C LEU A 21 -1.32 10.60 -13.54
N ILE A 22 -2.05 9.56 -13.16
CA ILE A 22 -2.75 9.52 -11.88
C ILE A 22 -1.70 9.32 -10.78
N SER A 23 -1.58 10.30 -9.88
CA SER A 23 -0.57 10.34 -8.82
C SER A 23 -1.26 10.37 -7.45
N SER A 24 -1.03 9.36 -6.63
CA SER A 24 -1.67 9.22 -5.30
C SER A 24 -0.88 9.90 -4.19
N VAL A 25 0.23 10.60 -4.48
CA VAL A 25 1.19 11.18 -3.51
C VAL A 25 0.59 12.06 -2.40
N ASN A 26 -0.62 12.60 -2.62
CA ASN A 26 -1.33 13.42 -1.62
C ASN A 26 -2.36 12.63 -0.79
N MET A 27 -2.63 11.38 -1.13
CA MET A 27 -3.51 10.47 -0.37
C MET A 27 -2.72 9.86 0.79
N LYS A 28 -2.59 10.62 1.88
CA LYS A 28 -1.69 10.34 3.02
C LYS A 28 -2.41 9.85 4.29
N THR A 29 -3.59 9.24 4.15
CA THR A 29 -4.32 8.65 5.28
C THR A 29 -3.40 7.73 6.08
N LEU A 30 -3.34 7.90 7.40
CA LEU A 30 -2.66 6.97 8.29
C LEU A 30 -3.40 6.95 9.63
N ALA A 31 -4.06 5.83 9.95
CA ALA A 31 -4.89 5.73 11.14
C ALA A 31 -4.76 4.34 11.76
N ILE A 32 -4.60 4.30 13.08
CA ILE A 32 -4.61 3.06 13.87
C ILE A 32 -6.05 2.81 14.31
N SER A 33 -6.53 1.58 14.15
CA SER A 33 -7.83 1.14 14.68
C SER A 33 -7.87 1.20 16.21
N GLU A 34 -9.07 1.35 16.79
CA GLU A 34 -9.25 1.45 18.25
C GLU A 34 -8.71 0.22 19.00
N ASP A 35 -8.85 -0.97 18.42
CA ASP A 35 -8.36 -2.24 18.95
C ASP A 35 -6.87 -2.49 18.68
N LYS A 36 -6.21 -1.58 17.94
CA LYS A 36 -4.81 -1.63 17.53
C LYS A 36 -4.44 -2.84 16.64
N ASN A 37 -5.40 -3.54 16.06
CA ASN A 37 -5.13 -4.72 15.23
C ASN A 37 -4.86 -4.40 13.76
N THR A 38 -5.27 -3.22 13.31
CA THR A 38 -5.10 -2.78 11.92
C THR A 38 -4.66 -1.32 11.82
N VAL A 39 -3.94 -1.01 10.75
CA VAL A 39 -3.57 0.36 10.37
C VAL A 39 -4.09 0.61 8.96
N SER A 40 -4.92 1.65 8.79
CA SER A 40 -5.32 2.15 7.49
C SER A 40 -4.19 3.00 6.92
N VAL A 41 -3.67 2.62 5.74
CA VAL A 41 -2.51 3.27 5.11
C VAL A 41 -2.86 3.76 3.71
N GLY A 42 -2.69 5.06 3.48
CA GLY A 42 -2.97 5.71 2.21
C GLY A 42 -1.95 5.33 1.12
N PRO A 43 -2.39 5.24 -0.15
CA PRO A 43 -1.54 4.78 -1.25
C PRO A 43 -0.43 5.76 -1.64
N GLY A 44 -0.46 6.99 -1.12
CA GLY A 44 0.52 8.05 -1.37
C GLY A 44 1.73 8.05 -0.45
N LEU A 45 1.69 7.27 0.64
CA LEU A 45 2.75 7.24 1.64
C LEU A 45 3.98 6.46 1.16
N ARG A 46 5.13 6.80 1.75
CA ARG A 46 6.32 5.96 1.73
C ARG A 46 6.43 5.21 3.05
N TRP A 47 7.13 4.07 3.07
CA TRP A 47 7.27 3.27 4.27
C TRP A 47 7.97 3.99 5.42
N THR A 48 8.85 4.96 5.11
CA THR A 48 9.42 5.84 6.14
C THR A 48 8.35 6.64 6.88
N ASP A 49 7.36 7.19 6.16
CA ASP A 49 6.30 8.01 6.77
C ASP A 49 5.42 7.14 7.69
N VAL A 50 5.15 5.91 7.26
CA VAL A 50 4.38 4.92 8.03
C VAL A 50 5.08 4.57 9.33
N TYR A 51 6.34 4.12 9.26
CA TYR A 51 7.06 3.71 10.47
C TYR A 51 7.33 4.87 11.42
N THR A 52 7.67 6.06 10.91
CA THR A 52 7.87 7.24 11.75
C THR A 52 6.60 7.63 12.50
N THR A 53 5.44 7.50 11.89
CA THR A 53 4.17 7.84 12.56
C THR A 53 3.73 6.76 13.56
N LEU A 54 4.05 5.49 13.28
CA LEU A 54 3.74 4.38 14.19
C LEU A 54 4.73 4.27 15.36
N ASP A 55 5.89 4.93 15.29
CA ASP A 55 6.88 4.90 16.35
C ASP A 55 6.29 5.39 17.69
N GLY A 56 6.61 4.69 18.77
CA GLY A 56 6.07 4.96 20.11
C GLY A 56 4.59 4.58 20.34
N THR A 57 3.84 4.12 19.33
CA THR A 57 2.42 3.76 19.48
C THR A 57 2.18 2.35 20.02
N GLY A 58 3.24 1.52 19.98
CA GLY A 58 3.18 0.08 20.28
C GLY A 58 2.61 -0.77 19.15
N VAL A 59 2.35 -0.20 17.97
CA VAL A 59 1.85 -0.89 16.78
C VAL A 59 2.91 -0.85 15.69
N THR A 60 3.02 -1.92 14.92
CA THR A 60 3.82 -1.96 13.68
C THR A 60 3.07 -2.73 12.61
N VAL A 61 3.54 -2.63 11.38
CA VAL A 61 2.96 -3.29 10.21
C VAL A 61 4.05 -3.95 9.38
N LEU A 62 3.69 -5.00 8.64
CA LEU A 62 4.58 -5.56 7.63
C LEU A 62 4.61 -4.65 6.41
N GLY A 63 5.70 -3.87 6.31
CA GLY A 63 5.93 -2.98 5.18
C GLY A 63 7.30 -3.16 4.53
N GLY A 64 7.64 -2.27 3.61
CA GLY A 64 8.92 -2.31 2.92
C GLY A 64 10.12 -2.06 3.82
N ARG A 65 11.24 -2.74 3.52
CA ARG A 65 12.52 -2.53 4.22
C ARG A 65 13.21 -1.19 3.89
N GLY A 66 12.98 -0.66 2.68
CA GLY A 66 13.59 0.58 2.21
C GLY A 66 12.72 1.80 2.51
N SER A 67 13.30 2.80 3.18
CA SER A 67 12.66 4.08 3.53
C SER A 67 11.90 4.76 2.35
N PRO A 68 12.49 4.93 1.15
CA PRO A 68 11.83 5.67 0.06
C PRO A 68 10.78 4.88 -0.72
N ILE A 69 10.58 3.59 -0.40
CA ILE A 69 9.65 2.73 -1.13
C ILE A 69 8.21 3.18 -0.85
N GLY A 70 7.39 3.29 -1.91
CA GLY A 70 5.97 3.62 -1.80
C GLY A 70 5.13 2.45 -1.29
N VAL A 71 4.11 2.75 -0.49
CA VAL A 71 3.22 1.73 0.13
C VAL A 71 2.47 0.93 -0.94
N SER A 72 1.68 1.59 -1.78
CA SER A 72 0.79 0.94 -2.75
C SER A 72 1.53 0.02 -3.71
N GLY A 73 2.62 0.52 -4.32
CA GLY A 73 3.43 -0.27 -5.25
C GLY A 73 4.10 -1.48 -4.60
N LEU A 74 4.48 -1.39 -3.32
CA LEU A 74 5.08 -2.51 -2.60
C LEU A 74 4.04 -3.59 -2.27
N LEU A 75 2.87 -3.21 -1.76
CA LEU A 75 1.81 -4.16 -1.39
C LEU A 75 1.24 -4.86 -2.62
N LEU A 76 1.00 -4.13 -3.72
CA LEU A 76 0.53 -4.76 -4.96
C LEU A 76 1.60 -5.62 -5.66
N GLY A 77 2.87 -5.47 -5.29
CA GLY A 77 4.00 -6.22 -5.84
C GLY A 77 4.50 -7.37 -4.94
N GLY A 78 3.79 -7.72 -3.87
CA GLY A 78 4.25 -8.69 -2.89
C GLY A 78 4.79 -8.02 -1.63
N GLY A 79 6.00 -7.50 -1.73
CA GLY A 79 6.61 -6.65 -0.71
C GLY A 79 7.39 -7.37 0.37
N VAL A 80 8.72 -7.22 0.33
CA VAL A 80 9.63 -7.81 1.33
C VAL A 80 9.82 -6.87 2.51
N SER A 81 9.54 -7.40 3.70
CA SER A 81 9.67 -6.75 5.00
C SER A 81 10.85 -7.30 5.79
N SER A 82 11.27 -6.58 6.84
CA SER A 82 12.22 -7.09 7.83
C SER A 82 11.68 -8.31 8.57
N PHE A 83 10.34 -8.44 8.63
CA PHE A 83 9.63 -9.54 9.28
C PHE A 83 9.22 -10.65 8.31
N SER A 84 9.62 -10.57 7.04
CA SER A 84 9.16 -11.54 6.02
C SER A 84 9.62 -12.97 6.25
N TYR A 85 10.71 -13.16 7.00
CA TYR A 85 11.16 -14.50 7.40
C TYR A 85 10.09 -15.24 8.22
N GLU A 86 9.36 -14.54 9.07
CA GLU A 86 8.40 -15.13 10.01
C GLU A 86 6.96 -15.03 9.50
N TYR A 87 6.61 -13.93 8.83
CA TYR A 87 5.22 -13.63 8.45
C TYR A 87 4.94 -13.60 6.94
N GLY A 88 5.96 -13.89 6.11
CA GLY A 88 5.84 -13.88 4.64
C GLY A 88 5.87 -12.48 4.03
N LEU A 89 5.32 -12.33 2.82
CA LEU A 89 5.30 -11.02 2.15
C LEU A 89 4.29 -10.09 2.82
N ALA A 90 4.54 -8.78 2.72
CA ALA A 90 3.69 -7.73 3.29
C ALA A 90 2.24 -7.78 2.78
N SER A 91 2.04 -8.30 1.57
CA SER A 91 0.72 -8.46 0.95
C SER A 91 0.01 -9.78 1.22
N THR A 92 0.71 -10.80 1.74
CA THR A 92 0.19 -12.17 1.85
C THR A 92 -0.21 -12.50 3.28
N ASN A 93 -0.68 -13.74 3.52
CA ASN A 93 -0.89 -14.30 4.87
C ASN A 93 -1.80 -13.46 5.78
N GLY A 94 -2.74 -12.72 5.20
CA GLY A 94 -3.66 -11.85 5.94
C GLY A 94 -3.01 -10.58 6.52
N ASN A 95 -1.82 -10.20 6.06
CA ASN A 95 -1.17 -8.94 6.46
C ASN A 95 -1.89 -7.71 5.90
N VAL A 96 -2.59 -7.86 4.76
CA VAL A 96 -3.57 -6.89 4.25
C VAL A 96 -4.98 -7.42 4.51
N LYS A 97 -5.87 -6.58 5.04
CA LYS A 97 -7.26 -6.95 5.35
C LYS A 97 -8.25 -6.56 4.26
N ALA A 98 -8.00 -5.43 3.62
CA ALA A 98 -8.84 -4.90 2.55
C ALA A 98 -8.04 -3.95 1.67
N TYR A 99 -8.50 -3.77 0.43
CA TYR A 99 -8.09 -2.68 -0.44
C TYR A 99 -9.32 -1.84 -0.84
N GLU A 100 -9.23 -0.53 -0.72
CA GLU A 100 -10.16 0.37 -1.39
C GLU A 100 -9.64 0.67 -2.80
N CYS A 101 -10.40 0.25 -3.81
CA CYS A 101 -10.02 0.27 -5.21
C CYS A 101 -10.96 1.16 -6.03
N VAL A 102 -10.42 1.87 -7.02
CA VAL A 102 -11.21 2.53 -8.06
C VAL A 102 -11.14 1.67 -9.32
N LEU A 103 -12.28 1.17 -9.78
CA LEU A 103 -12.40 0.34 -10.96
C LEU A 103 -12.34 1.18 -12.25
N ALA A 104 -12.21 0.50 -13.39
CA ALA A 104 -12.07 1.14 -14.69
C ALA A 104 -13.31 1.96 -15.11
N ASP A 105 -14.49 1.62 -14.59
CA ASP A 105 -15.74 2.36 -14.78
C ASP A 105 -15.91 3.53 -13.79
N GLY A 106 -14.95 3.71 -12.88
CA GLY A 106 -14.96 4.75 -11.85
C GLY A 106 -15.65 4.35 -10.55
N ALA A 107 -16.18 3.14 -10.43
CA ALA A 107 -16.76 2.66 -9.17
C ALA A 107 -15.68 2.52 -8.09
N VAL A 108 -16.00 2.97 -6.87
CA VAL A 108 -15.16 2.74 -5.68
C VAL A 108 -15.66 1.49 -4.98
N VAL A 109 -14.78 0.52 -4.77
CA VAL A 109 -15.10 -0.76 -4.16
C VAL A 109 -14.12 -1.11 -3.05
N GLU A 110 -14.60 -1.81 -2.03
CA GLU A 110 -13.74 -2.44 -1.04
C GLU A 110 -13.55 -3.91 -1.43
N ALA A 111 -12.32 -4.31 -1.71
CA ALA A 111 -11.96 -5.70 -1.98
C ALA A 111 -11.43 -6.36 -0.71
N THR A 112 -12.05 -7.48 -0.33
CA THR A 112 -11.65 -8.31 0.82
C THR A 112 -11.56 -9.78 0.40
N PRO A 113 -10.94 -10.68 1.18
CA PRO A 113 -10.83 -12.09 0.81
C PRO A 113 -12.17 -12.84 0.70
N THR A 114 -13.28 -12.26 1.20
CA THR A 114 -14.53 -12.99 1.43
C THR A 114 -15.78 -12.30 0.87
N ASN A 115 -15.67 -11.13 0.24
CA ASN A 115 -16.82 -10.43 -0.34
C ASN A 115 -16.93 -10.67 -1.86
N GLU A 116 -17.88 -9.98 -2.52
CA GLU A 116 -18.13 -10.13 -3.96
C GLU A 116 -16.93 -9.73 -4.85
N TYR A 117 -15.96 -9.00 -4.31
CA TYR A 117 -14.71 -8.61 -4.98
C TYR A 117 -13.53 -9.50 -4.58
N ALA A 118 -13.75 -10.67 -3.97
CA ALA A 118 -12.68 -11.59 -3.58
C ALA A 118 -11.81 -12.07 -4.75
N GLY A 119 -12.32 -12.05 -5.98
CA GLY A 119 -11.51 -12.34 -7.17
C GLY A 119 -10.55 -11.22 -7.60
N LEU A 120 -10.75 -10.01 -7.08
CA LEU A 120 -9.85 -8.85 -7.26
C LEU A 120 -8.79 -8.78 -6.16
N PHE A 121 -9.09 -9.30 -4.96
CA PHE A 121 -8.22 -9.31 -3.79
C PHE A 121 -7.10 -10.35 -3.93
#